data_AF-A0A8B8XPY5-F1
#
_entry.id   AF-A0A8B8XPY5-F1
#
_cell.length_a   1.000
_cell.length_b   1.000
_cell.length_c   1.000
_cell.angle_alpha   90.00
_cell.angle_beta   90.00
_cell.angle_gamma   90.00
#
_symmetry.space_group_name_H-M   'P 1'
#
loop_
_entity.id
_entity.type
_entity.pdbx_description
1 polymer ?
#
loop_
_entity_poly.entity_id
_entity_poly.type
_entity_poly.pdbx_seq_one_letter_code
_entity_poly.pdbx_strand_id
1 'polypeptide(L)'
;MDSQRAEARALEAEITALRRACVEPPAPGEDTSRVRKSFREIYQADSEGWELSKDLRSHLGHLESELQFLSTLTGISIRHYSKKTEDLTSTEMTEKSIKKVLQRHRLSGDCHMITFQLEFQLLEIQNEESLSSVITDLSIIMEPTEYSELSEFVSRAEERRDLFMFFRSLHFFVEWCEYRKRTFKRFKEKYPEAVHLSEGASSSCMGIRSPSRPGFELVIVWRIQIDEEGKVLPKLDLLTKVPLQALELDKNGVIETAPLSFRTLLGVLGIEATLESLIKSLHTEASN
;
A
#
# COMPACT_ATOMS: atom_id res chain seq x y z
N MET A 1 -61.45 22.83 18.34
CA MET A 1 -60.37 23.68 18.88
C MET A 1 -60.29 23.71 20.40
N ASP A 2 -61.30 23.24 21.15
CA ASP A 2 -61.27 23.27 22.63
C ASP A 2 -60.54 22.09 23.30
N SER A 3 -60.41 20.95 22.63
CA SER A 3 -59.71 19.76 23.15
C SER A 3 -58.19 19.97 23.25
N GLN A 4 -57.55 20.55 22.24
CA GLN A 4 -56.12 20.87 22.27
C GLN A 4 -55.77 21.96 23.31
N ARG A 5 -56.69 22.88 23.59
CA ARG A 5 -56.54 23.88 24.67
C ARG A 5 -56.74 23.29 26.07
N ALA A 6 -57.40 22.15 26.19
CA ALA A 6 -57.52 21.43 27.45
C ALA A 6 -56.25 20.61 27.72
N GLU A 7 -55.72 19.92 26.72
CA GLU A 7 -54.44 19.19 26.81
C GLU A 7 -53.25 20.12 27.11
N ALA A 8 -53.16 21.28 26.44
CA ALA A 8 -52.09 22.23 26.71
C ALA A 8 -52.12 22.72 28.17
N ARG A 9 -53.32 22.97 28.73
CA ARG A 9 -53.47 23.38 30.13
C ARG A 9 -53.16 22.26 31.13
N ALA A 10 -53.47 21.01 30.77
CA ALA A 10 -53.14 19.85 31.59
C ALA A 10 -51.62 19.64 31.66
N LEU A 11 -50.94 19.71 30.52
CA LEU A 11 -49.48 19.58 30.45
C LEU A 11 -48.77 20.74 31.17
N GLU A 12 -49.28 21.97 31.06
CA GLU A 12 -48.70 23.11 31.74
C GLU A 12 -48.88 23.05 33.26
N ALA A 13 -50.00 22.47 33.73
CA ALA A 13 -50.22 22.16 35.14
C ALA A 13 -49.27 21.06 35.64
N GLU A 14 -49.02 20.03 34.84
CA GLU A 14 -48.09 18.93 35.17
C GLU A 14 -46.64 19.43 35.25
N ILE A 15 -46.20 20.25 34.28
CA ILE A 15 -44.87 20.88 34.30
C ILE A 15 -44.72 21.78 35.53
N THR A 16 -45.77 22.51 35.92
CA THR A 16 -45.75 23.36 37.11
C THR A 16 -45.68 22.53 38.40
N ALA A 17 -46.39 21.41 38.47
CA ALA A 17 -46.32 20.49 39.60
C ALA A 17 -44.93 19.86 39.73
N LEU A 18 -44.34 19.41 38.62
CA LEU A 18 -42.99 18.82 38.59
C LEU A 18 -41.92 19.85 38.99
N ARG A 19 -42.04 21.10 38.54
CA ARG A 19 -41.13 22.18 38.96
C ARG A 19 -41.25 22.50 40.45
N ARG A 20 -42.46 22.42 41.03
CA ARG A 20 -42.65 22.55 42.49
C ARG A 20 -41.99 21.41 43.26
N ALA A 21 -42.13 20.18 42.77
CA ALA A 21 -41.51 19.00 43.37
C ALA A 21 -39.97 19.04 43.33
N CYS A 22 -39.37 19.78 42.39
CA CYS A 22 -37.92 19.97 42.32
C CYS A 22 -37.38 21.10 43.23
N VAL A 23 -38.23 22.00 43.73
CA VAL A 23 -37.79 23.16 44.54
C VAL A 23 -37.90 22.89 46.05
N GLU A 24 -38.70 21.91 46.48
CA GLU A 24 -38.71 21.46 47.88
C GLU A 24 -37.77 20.25 48.06
N PRO A 25 -36.64 20.39 48.78
CA PRO A 25 -35.90 19.21 49.22
C PRO A 25 -36.77 18.43 50.22
N PRO A 26 -36.85 17.09 50.14
CA PRO A 26 -37.61 16.32 51.12
C PRO A 26 -36.99 16.51 52.50
N ALA A 27 -37.84 16.63 53.52
CA ALA A 27 -37.42 16.59 54.92
C ALA A 27 -36.59 15.32 55.21
N PRO A 28 -35.60 15.38 56.11
CA PRO A 28 -34.71 14.26 56.36
C PRO A 28 -35.44 13.18 57.17
N GLY A 29 -36.00 12.22 56.46
CA GLY A 29 -36.56 11.03 57.09
C GLY A 29 -37.62 10.37 56.26
N GLU A 30 -37.22 9.63 55.23
CA GLU A 30 -37.80 8.30 54.94
C GLU A 30 -37.00 7.58 53.84
N ASP A 31 -36.55 6.38 54.22
CA ASP A 31 -36.17 5.25 53.37
C ASP A 31 -35.15 5.45 52.22
N THR A 32 -33.90 5.73 52.61
CA THR A 32 -32.73 5.72 51.70
C THR A 32 -32.35 4.32 51.18
N SER A 33 -33.11 3.27 51.49
CA SER A 33 -32.79 1.88 51.11
C SER A 33 -33.22 1.53 49.67
N ARG A 34 -34.36 2.05 49.21
CA ARG A 34 -34.93 1.73 47.87
C ARG A 34 -34.25 2.51 46.74
N VAL A 35 -33.92 3.77 46.96
CA VAL A 35 -33.23 4.62 45.97
C VAL A 35 -31.78 4.16 45.78
N ARG A 36 -31.10 3.69 46.83
CA ARG A 36 -29.71 3.21 46.74
C ARG A 36 -29.57 1.90 45.95
N LYS A 37 -30.64 1.10 45.85
CA LYS A 37 -30.67 -0.12 45.03
C LYS A 37 -30.83 0.17 43.54
N SER A 38 -31.74 1.07 43.16
CA SER A 38 -31.94 1.43 41.76
C SER A 38 -30.75 2.19 41.16
N PHE A 39 -30.06 3.03 41.94
CA PHE A 39 -28.83 3.66 41.46
C PHE A 39 -27.66 2.66 41.33
N ARG A 40 -27.53 1.67 42.22
CA ARG A 40 -26.43 0.68 42.14
C ARG A 40 -26.57 -0.23 40.92
N GLU A 41 -27.79 -0.58 40.51
CA GLU A 41 -28.05 -1.39 39.32
C GLU A 41 -27.78 -0.62 38.01
N ILE A 42 -28.07 0.68 37.95
CA ILE A 42 -27.73 1.54 36.79
C ILE A 42 -26.21 1.71 36.67
N TYR A 43 -25.50 1.95 37.78
CA TYR A 43 -24.04 2.07 37.77
C TYR A 43 -23.31 0.74 37.51
N GLN A 44 -23.91 -0.42 37.78
CA GLN A 44 -23.31 -1.73 37.46
C GLN A 44 -23.53 -2.14 36.00
N ALA A 45 -24.69 -1.84 35.42
CA ALA A 45 -24.96 -2.08 34.00
C ALA A 45 -24.12 -1.17 33.07
N ASP A 46 -23.91 0.10 33.46
CA ASP A 46 -23.06 1.03 32.71
C ASP A 46 -21.56 0.74 32.89
N SER A 47 -21.14 0.13 34.01
CA SER A 47 -19.74 -0.23 34.26
C SER A 47 -19.24 -1.37 33.36
N GLU A 48 -20.07 -2.38 33.09
CA GLU A 48 -19.70 -3.49 32.20
C GLU A 48 -19.66 -3.04 30.73
N GLY A 49 -20.60 -2.19 30.29
CA GLY A 49 -20.60 -1.59 28.96
C GLY A 49 -19.41 -0.63 28.74
N TRP A 50 -18.97 0.08 29.78
CA TRP A 50 -17.82 0.98 29.71
C TRP A 50 -16.48 0.24 29.67
N GLU A 51 -16.33 -0.86 30.40
CA GLU A 51 -15.14 -1.73 30.34
C GLU A 51 -15.04 -2.45 28.98
N LEU A 52 -16.15 -2.99 28.44
CA LEU A 52 -16.19 -3.54 27.07
C LEU A 52 -15.91 -2.48 25.99
N SER A 53 -16.40 -1.25 26.18
CA SER A 53 -16.16 -0.13 25.26
C SER A 53 -14.70 0.35 25.30
N LYS A 54 -14.07 0.40 26.49
CA LYS A 54 -12.64 0.66 26.62
C LYS A 54 -11.82 -0.44 25.97
N ASP A 55 -12.20 -1.71 26.16
CA ASP A 55 -11.53 -2.86 25.58
C ASP A 55 -11.61 -2.81 24.04
N LEU A 56 -12.79 -2.56 23.47
CA LEU A 56 -12.98 -2.35 22.03
C LEU A 56 -12.19 -1.16 21.49
N ARG A 57 -12.15 -0.04 22.22
CA ARG A 57 -11.38 1.16 21.82
C ARG A 57 -9.88 0.87 21.83
N SER A 58 -9.40 0.11 22.80
CA SER A 58 -7.99 -0.28 22.88
C SER A 58 -7.61 -1.26 21.76
N HIS A 59 -8.47 -2.23 21.45
CA HIS A 59 -8.31 -3.15 20.31
C HIS A 59 -8.34 -2.41 18.98
N LEU A 60 -9.24 -1.44 18.83
CA LEU A 60 -9.31 -0.61 17.62
C LEU A 60 -8.05 0.24 17.46
N GLY A 61 -7.57 0.88 18.52
CA GLY A 61 -6.31 1.63 18.50
C GLY A 61 -5.08 0.74 18.20
N HIS A 62 -5.09 -0.51 18.68
CA HIS A 62 -4.07 -1.50 18.34
C HIS A 62 -4.11 -1.86 16.85
N LEU A 63 -5.28 -2.20 16.31
CA LEU A 63 -5.45 -2.52 14.88
C LEU A 63 -5.09 -1.34 13.98
N GLU A 64 -5.44 -0.11 14.36
CA GLU A 64 -5.01 1.10 13.65
C GLU A 64 -3.49 1.24 13.64
N SER A 65 -2.83 0.97 14.77
CA SER A 65 -1.37 1.00 14.88
C SER A 65 -0.71 -0.09 14.02
N GLU A 66 -1.27 -1.30 13.98
CA GLU A 66 -0.80 -2.38 13.13
C GLU A 66 -0.97 -2.05 11.64
N LEU A 67 -2.13 -1.51 11.24
CA LEU A 67 -2.35 -1.05 9.86
C LEU A 67 -1.38 0.07 9.47
N GLN A 68 -1.12 1.01 10.38
CA GLN A 68 -0.14 2.08 10.14
C GLN A 68 1.28 1.52 10.04
N PHE A 69 1.63 0.54 10.87
CA PHE A 69 2.92 -0.15 10.80
C PHE A 69 3.08 -0.88 9.47
N LEU A 70 2.09 -1.68 9.06
CA LEU A 70 2.10 -2.38 7.77
C LEU A 70 2.17 -1.41 6.59
N SER A 71 1.46 -0.29 6.69
CA SER A 71 1.50 0.75 5.66
C SER A 71 2.87 1.40 5.56
N THR A 72 3.53 1.65 6.69
CA THR A 72 4.90 2.18 6.73
C THR A 72 5.91 1.17 6.18
N LEU A 73 5.74 -0.11 6.51
CA LEU A 73 6.64 -1.18 6.12
C LEU A 73 6.55 -1.52 4.62
N THR A 74 5.34 -1.58 4.09
CA THR A 74 5.07 -2.01 2.70
C THR A 74 4.83 -0.84 1.75
N GLY A 75 4.67 0.37 2.28
CA GLY A 75 4.22 1.53 1.51
C GLY A 75 2.78 1.43 1.00
N ILE A 76 2.06 0.35 1.31
CA ILE A 76 0.69 0.11 0.86
C ILE A 76 -0.28 0.71 1.88
N SER A 77 -1.18 1.57 1.42
CA SER A 77 -2.25 2.13 2.23
C SER A 77 -3.60 1.79 1.61
N ILE A 78 -4.50 1.22 2.41
CA ILE A 78 -5.86 0.91 1.98
C ILE A 78 -6.74 2.12 2.31
N ARG A 79 -7.38 2.71 1.29
CA ARG A 79 -8.27 3.87 1.44
C ARG A 79 -9.73 3.47 1.55
N HIS A 80 -10.14 2.51 0.74
CA HIS A 80 -11.53 2.08 0.69
C HIS A 80 -11.59 0.56 0.63
N TYR A 81 -12.50 -0.01 1.41
CA TYR A 81 -12.84 -1.41 1.37
C TYR A 81 -14.36 -1.54 1.43
N SER A 82 -14.91 -2.40 0.60
CA SER A 82 -16.32 -2.78 0.66
C SER A 82 -16.47 -4.27 0.35
N LYS A 83 -17.45 -4.89 1.00
CA LYS A 83 -17.76 -6.31 0.87
C LYS A 83 -19.25 -6.46 0.59
N LYS A 84 -19.59 -7.29 -0.39
CA LYS A 84 -20.95 -7.76 -0.66
C LYS A 84 -20.97 -9.28 -0.51
N THR A 85 -21.99 -9.82 0.14
CA THR A 85 -22.11 -11.25 0.41
C THR A 85 -23.40 -11.77 -0.22
N GLU A 86 -23.29 -12.85 -0.99
CA GLU A 86 -24.40 -13.52 -1.65
C GLU A 86 -24.39 -14.99 -1.20
N ASP A 87 -25.45 -15.42 -0.52
CA ASP A 87 -25.61 -16.83 -0.13
C ASP A 87 -26.07 -17.65 -1.34
N LEU A 88 -25.27 -18.64 -1.74
CA LEU A 88 -25.53 -19.49 -2.90
C LEU A 88 -26.29 -20.77 -2.53
N THR A 89 -27.08 -20.79 -1.45
CA THR A 89 -27.80 -22.01 -1.03
C THR A 89 -28.76 -22.45 -2.13
N SER A 90 -28.37 -23.46 -2.89
CA SER A 90 -29.20 -24.09 -3.91
C SER A 90 -30.32 -24.88 -3.25
N THR A 91 -31.55 -24.65 -3.71
CA THR A 91 -32.78 -25.41 -3.44
C THR A 91 -32.73 -26.82 -4.07
N GLU A 92 -31.61 -27.54 -3.97
CA GLU A 92 -31.53 -28.94 -4.38
C GLU A 92 -31.21 -29.78 -3.15
N MET A 93 -32.28 -30.34 -2.61
CA MET A 93 -32.29 -31.35 -1.56
C MET A 93 -31.51 -32.58 -2.03
N THR A 94 -30.22 -32.72 -1.70
CA THR A 94 -29.59 -33.95 -1.20
C THR A 94 -28.09 -33.72 -0.97
N GLU A 95 -27.56 -34.31 0.12
CA GLU A 95 -26.16 -34.33 0.57
C GLU A 95 -25.72 -33.18 1.52
N LYS A 96 -25.91 -33.45 2.82
CA LYS A 96 -25.12 -32.96 3.98
C LYS A 96 -24.64 -31.50 3.94
N SER A 97 -25.45 -30.58 4.48
CA SER A 97 -25.07 -29.26 5.05
C SER A 97 -23.84 -28.53 4.45
N ILE A 98 -23.69 -28.50 3.13
CA ILE A 98 -22.67 -27.70 2.46
C ILE A 98 -23.20 -26.27 2.33
N LYS A 99 -22.65 -25.33 3.12
CA LYS A 99 -22.96 -23.90 2.95
C LYS A 99 -21.97 -23.29 1.96
N LYS A 100 -22.49 -22.69 0.89
CA LYS A 100 -21.69 -21.94 -0.10
C LYS A 100 -22.03 -20.46 -0.03
N VAL A 101 -21.01 -19.63 0.16
CA VAL A 101 -21.14 -18.18 0.25
C VAL A 101 -20.20 -17.55 -0.77
N LEU A 102 -20.72 -16.68 -1.63
CA LEU A 102 -19.92 -15.89 -2.55
C LEU A 102 -19.77 -14.48 -1.98
N GLN A 103 -18.53 -14.03 -1.84
CA GLN A 103 -18.22 -12.70 -1.34
C GLN A 103 -17.50 -11.89 -2.42
N ARG A 104 -18.07 -10.75 -2.80
CA ARG A 104 -17.42 -9.79 -3.70
C ARG A 104 -16.78 -8.69 -2.87
N HIS A 105 -15.47 -8.57 -2.99
CA HIS A 105 -14.65 -7.62 -2.29
C HIS A 105 -14.15 -6.56 -3.27
N ARG A 106 -14.23 -5.29 -2.87
CA ARG A 106 -13.64 -4.19 -3.62
C ARG A 106 -12.73 -3.40 -2.68
N LEU A 107 -11.50 -3.20 -3.12
CA LEU A 107 -10.45 -2.53 -2.39
C LEU A 107 -9.84 -1.43 -3.26
N SER A 108 -9.54 -0.28 -2.67
CA SER A 108 -8.65 0.69 -3.31
C SER A 108 -7.66 1.27 -2.32
N GLY A 109 -6.52 1.69 -2.85
CA GLY A 109 -5.40 2.14 -2.07
C GLY A 109 -4.27 2.65 -2.93
N ASP A 110 -3.13 2.92 -2.29
CA ASP A 110 -1.91 3.31 -2.99
C ASP A 110 -0.71 2.54 -2.45
N CYS A 111 0.26 2.30 -3.31
CA CYS A 111 1.62 1.95 -2.95
C CYS A 111 2.53 3.13 -3.31
N HIS A 112 2.88 3.95 -2.32
CA HIS A 112 3.53 5.26 -2.50
C HIS A 112 2.82 6.13 -3.56
N MET A 113 3.41 6.30 -4.75
CA MET A 113 2.90 7.16 -5.83
C MET A 113 1.97 6.41 -6.80
N ILE A 114 1.76 5.11 -6.60
CA ILE A 114 0.98 4.27 -7.50
C ILE A 114 -0.36 3.94 -6.85
N THR A 115 -1.45 4.41 -7.44
CA THR A 115 -2.80 4.08 -6.97
C THR A 115 -3.31 2.81 -7.64
N PHE A 116 -4.09 2.03 -6.89
CA PHE A 116 -4.71 0.81 -7.38
C PHE A 116 -6.15 0.69 -6.89
N GLN A 117 -6.96 0.01 -7.69
CA GLN A 117 -8.26 -0.52 -7.32
C GLN A 117 -8.28 -1.98 -7.70
N LEU A 118 -8.78 -2.84 -6.83
CA LEU A 118 -8.99 -4.23 -7.15
C LEU A 118 -10.35 -4.70 -6.70
N GLU A 119 -10.87 -5.66 -7.43
CA GLU A 119 -12.11 -6.34 -7.15
C GLU A 119 -11.85 -7.84 -7.24
N PHE A 120 -12.28 -8.60 -6.24
CA PHE A 120 -12.13 -10.05 -6.26
C PHE A 120 -13.36 -10.75 -5.68
N GLN A 121 -13.60 -11.96 -6.17
CA GLN A 121 -14.67 -12.83 -5.68
C GLN A 121 -14.06 -13.99 -4.90
N LEU A 122 -14.51 -14.15 -3.66
CA LEU A 122 -14.12 -15.22 -2.76
C LEU A 122 -15.29 -16.19 -2.59
N LEU A 123 -15.12 -17.43 -3.04
CA LEU A 123 -16.07 -18.50 -2.80
C LEU A 123 -15.65 -19.26 -1.54
N GLU A 124 -16.48 -19.17 -0.51
CA GLU A 124 -16.33 -19.92 0.73
C GLU A 124 -17.27 -21.13 0.71
N ILE A 125 -16.70 -22.32 0.88
CA ILE A 125 -17.44 -23.59 0.98
C ILE A 125 -17.16 -24.15 2.36
N GLN A 126 -18.22 -24.25 3.17
CA GLN A 126 -18.19 -24.77 4.52
C GLN A 126 -18.93 -26.12 4.57
N ASN A 127 -18.20 -27.14 5.02
CA ASN A 127 -18.71 -28.47 5.36
C ASN A 127 -18.60 -28.67 6.88
N GLU A 128 -19.14 -29.77 7.42
CA GLU A 128 -19.08 -30.06 8.87
C GLU A 128 -17.64 -30.12 9.44
N GLU A 129 -16.65 -30.47 8.60
CA GLU A 129 -15.26 -30.70 9.02
C GLU A 129 -14.26 -29.66 8.49
N SER A 130 -14.63 -28.84 7.49
CA SER A 130 -13.68 -27.98 6.78
C SER A 130 -14.29 -26.70 6.24
N LEU A 131 -13.53 -25.62 6.30
CA LEU A 131 -13.83 -24.35 5.64
C LEU A 131 -12.78 -24.14 4.54
N SER A 132 -13.23 -24.06 3.29
CA SER A 132 -12.36 -23.79 2.14
C SER A 132 -12.74 -22.46 1.51
N SER A 133 -11.73 -21.68 1.12
CA SER A 133 -11.92 -20.36 0.51
C SER A 133 -11.06 -20.30 -0.75
N VAL A 134 -11.65 -19.93 -1.87
CA VAL A 134 -10.94 -19.81 -3.15
C VAL A 134 -11.33 -18.53 -3.86
N ILE A 135 -10.34 -17.85 -4.44
CA ILE A 135 -10.60 -16.67 -5.28
C ILE A 135 -11.03 -17.17 -6.66
N THR A 136 -12.26 -16.84 -7.06
CA THR A 136 -12.84 -17.27 -8.33
C THR A 136 -12.64 -16.26 -9.44
N ASP A 137 -12.46 -14.99 -9.09
CA ASP A 137 -12.32 -13.87 -10.01
C ASP A 137 -11.47 -12.78 -9.37
N LEU A 138 -10.61 -12.13 -10.14
CA LEU A 138 -9.74 -11.03 -9.70
C LEU A 138 -9.58 -10.05 -10.86
N SER A 139 -9.93 -8.79 -10.61
CA SER A 139 -9.70 -7.66 -11.49
C SER A 139 -8.92 -6.58 -10.76
N ILE A 140 -7.94 -5.99 -11.43
CA ILE A 140 -7.03 -5.00 -10.92
C ILE A 140 -6.94 -3.86 -11.92
N ILE A 141 -7.16 -2.65 -11.43
CA ILE A 141 -7.05 -1.41 -12.18
C ILE A 141 -5.98 -0.57 -11.49
N MET A 142 -4.98 -0.14 -12.26
CA MET A 142 -3.95 0.77 -11.78
C MET A 142 -4.03 2.08 -12.57
N GLU A 143 -3.67 3.19 -11.93
CA GLU A 143 -3.52 4.45 -12.66
C GLU A 143 -2.47 4.31 -13.77
N PRO A 144 -2.67 4.97 -14.93
CA PRO A 144 -1.66 4.97 -15.99
C PRO A 144 -0.33 5.46 -15.44
N THR A 145 0.69 4.60 -15.50
CA THR A 145 2.04 4.94 -15.07
C THR A 145 2.99 4.93 -16.26
N GLU A 146 4.16 5.56 -16.09
CA GLU A 146 5.26 5.47 -17.05
C GLU A 146 5.88 4.06 -17.13
N TYR A 147 5.44 3.14 -16.26
CA TYR A 147 5.96 1.79 -16.13
C TYR A 147 5.14 0.79 -16.93
N SER A 148 5.52 0.60 -18.19
CA SER A 148 4.91 -0.42 -19.06
C SER A 148 4.94 -1.83 -18.44
N GLU A 149 5.96 -2.12 -17.62
CA GLU A 149 6.20 -3.41 -16.96
C GLU A 149 5.09 -3.80 -15.98
N LEU A 150 4.34 -2.82 -15.45
CA LEU A 150 3.23 -3.10 -14.55
C LEU A 150 2.02 -3.70 -15.28
N SER A 151 1.82 -3.38 -16.56
CA SER A 151 0.66 -3.87 -17.31
C SER A 151 0.67 -5.39 -17.48
N GLU A 152 1.80 -5.94 -17.95
CA GLU A 152 2.00 -7.39 -18.11
C GLU A 152 1.94 -8.14 -16.77
N PHE A 153 2.51 -7.54 -15.72
CA PHE A 153 2.45 -8.09 -14.37
C PHE A 153 1.01 -8.13 -13.83
N VAL A 154 0.22 -7.08 -14.01
CA VAL A 154 -1.17 -7.02 -13.55
C VAL A 154 -2.00 -8.10 -14.22
N SER A 155 -1.91 -8.24 -15.55
CA SER A 155 -2.64 -9.29 -16.27
C SER A 155 -2.29 -10.68 -15.76
N ARG A 156 -1.01 -10.97 -15.50
CA ARG A 156 -0.60 -12.26 -14.91
C ARG A 156 -1.16 -12.46 -13.50
N ALA A 157 -1.19 -11.44 -12.66
CA ALA A 157 -1.74 -11.53 -11.31
C ALA A 157 -3.25 -11.82 -11.34
N GLU A 158 -4.00 -11.16 -12.24
CA GLU A 158 -5.43 -11.41 -12.49
C GLU A 158 -5.67 -12.85 -12.97
N GLU A 159 -4.92 -13.31 -13.98
CA GLU A 159 -5.03 -14.67 -14.53
C GLU A 159 -4.77 -15.76 -13.48
N ARG A 160 -3.76 -15.56 -12.63
CA ARG A 160 -3.41 -16.49 -11.54
C ARG A 160 -4.29 -16.33 -10.31
N ARG A 161 -5.09 -15.26 -10.24
CA ARG A 161 -5.94 -14.89 -9.09
C ARG A 161 -5.12 -14.78 -7.80
N ASP A 162 -3.89 -14.30 -7.93
CA ASP A 162 -2.91 -14.29 -6.84
C ASP A 162 -2.75 -12.87 -6.27
N LEU A 163 -3.59 -12.55 -5.29
CA LEU A 163 -3.53 -11.29 -4.55
C LEU A 163 -2.18 -11.10 -3.84
N PHE A 164 -1.59 -12.19 -3.35
CA PHE A 164 -0.33 -12.11 -2.63
C PHE A 164 0.81 -11.73 -3.56
N MET A 165 0.89 -12.38 -4.74
CA MET A 165 1.80 -11.98 -5.80
C MET A 165 1.62 -10.50 -6.13
N PHE A 166 0.38 -10.04 -6.32
CA PHE A 166 0.12 -8.64 -6.66
C PHE A 166 0.75 -7.67 -5.63
N PHE A 167 0.40 -7.79 -4.35
CA PHE A 167 0.90 -6.86 -3.34
C PHE A 167 2.41 -6.97 -3.12
N ARG A 168 2.95 -8.19 -3.09
CA ARG A 168 4.38 -8.41 -2.89
C ARG A 168 5.19 -7.80 -4.04
N SER A 169 4.80 -8.05 -5.28
CA SER A 169 5.49 -7.53 -6.45
C SER A 169 5.36 -6.01 -6.54
N LEU A 170 4.18 -5.45 -6.28
CA LEU A 170 3.98 -4.00 -6.30
C LEU A 170 4.87 -3.29 -5.26
N HIS A 171 4.94 -3.81 -4.03
CA HIS A 171 5.80 -3.28 -2.97
C HIS A 171 7.26 -3.24 -3.41
N PHE A 172 7.85 -4.37 -3.82
CA PHE A 172 9.25 -4.42 -4.23
C PHE A 172 9.53 -3.59 -5.49
N PHE A 173 8.57 -3.52 -6.43
CA PHE A 173 8.71 -2.68 -7.62
C PHE A 173 8.88 -1.21 -7.25
N VAL A 174 8.02 -0.71 -6.38
CA VAL A 174 8.08 0.69 -5.91
C VAL A 174 9.35 0.93 -5.09
N GLU A 175 9.77 -0.02 -4.25
CA GLU A 175 11.04 0.09 -3.52
C GLU A 175 12.25 0.21 -4.46
N TRP A 176 12.31 -0.59 -5.53
CA TRP A 176 13.37 -0.49 -6.52
C TRP A 176 13.32 0.84 -7.29
N CYS A 177 12.13 1.33 -7.63
CA CYS A 177 11.96 2.65 -8.25
C CYS A 177 12.52 3.76 -7.37
N GLU A 178 12.18 3.76 -6.08
CA GLU A 178 12.67 4.75 -5.12
C GLU A 178 14.16 4.58 -4.83
N TYR A 179 14.68 3.35 -4.80
CA TYR A 179 16.12 3.11 -4.67
C TYR A 179 16.92 3.67 -5.86
N ARG A 180 16.47 3.41 -7.09
CA ARG A 180 17.05 3.96 -8.32
C ARG A 180 17.04 5.50 -8.29
N LYS A 181 15.89 6.10 -7.96
CA LYS A 181 15.72 7.56 -7.90
C LYS A 181 16.66 8.21 -6.89
N ARG A 182 16.75 7.65 -5.69
CA ARG A 182 17.70 8.11 -4.65
C ARG A 182 19.14 7.98 -5.11
N THR A 183 19.48 6.86 -5.75
CA THR A 183 20.83 6.60 -6.27
C THR A 183 21.22 7.62 -7.34
N PHE A 184 20.38 7.84 -8.34
CA PHE A 184 20.61 8.81 -9.41
C PHE A 184 20.74 10.24 -8.87
N LYS A 185 19.84 10.63 -7.96
CA LYS A 185 19.91 11.94 -7.30
C LYS A 185 21.23 12.13 -6.56
N ARG A 186 21.66 11.14 -5.77
CA ARG A 186 22.93 11.18 -5.02
C ARG A 186 24.13 11.35 -5.94
N PHE A 187 24.20 10.61 -7.04
CA PHE A 187 25.31 10.73 -7.99
C PHE A 187 25.30 12.06 -8.73
N LYS A 188 24.11 12.59 -9.07
CA LYS A 188 23.99 13.93 -9.65
C LYS A 188 24.47 15.02 -8.70
N GLU A 189 24.14 14.93 -7.42
CA GLU A 189 24.58 15.88 -6.39
C GLU A 189 26.10 15.79 -6.14
N LYS A 190 26.64 14.57 -6.14
CA LYS A 190 28.07 14.33 -5.89
C LYS A 190 28.96 14.68 -7.09
N TYR A 191 28.47 14.48 -8.31
CA TYR A 191 29.21 14.69 -9.55
C TYR A 191 28.38 15.51 -10.56
N PRO A 192 28.08 16.79 -10.27
CA PRO A 192 27.15 17.59 -11.06
C PRO A 192 27.61 17.80 -12.51
N GLU A 193 28.92 17.87 -12.76
CA GLU A 193 29.49 18.08 -14.10
C GLU A 193 29.59 16.80 -14.93
N ALA A 194 29.75 15.64 -14.28
CA ALA A 194 29.92 14.36 -14.96
C ALA A 194 28.59 13.63 -15.16
N VAL A 195 27.64 13.76 -14.22
CA VAL A 195 26.37 13.03 -14.23
C VAL A 195 25.25 13.91 -14.78
N HIS A 196 24.46 13.36 -15.71
CA HIS A 196 23.31 14.03 -16.30
C HIS A 196 22.06 13.16 -16.24
N LEU A 197 20.93 13.78 -15.93
CA LEU A 197 19.61 13.14 -15.80
C LEU A 197 18.64 13.86 -16.73
N SER A 198 18.69 13.56 -18.03
CA SER A 198 17.93 14.28 -19.06
C SER A 198 16.41 14.25 -18.83
N GLU A 199 15.91 13.14 -18.29
CA GLU A 199 14.50 12.91 -17.96
C GLU A 199 14.24 13.00 -16.43
N GLY A 200 15.21 13.51 -15.67
CA GLY A 200 15.14 13.60 -14.22
C GLY A 200 15.51 12.31 -13.47
N ALA A 201 15.51 12.38 -12.14
CA ALA A 201 15.97 11.29 -11.28
C ALA A 201 15.04 10.08 -11.25
N SER A 202 13.77 10.24 -11.65
CA SER A 202 12.81 9.14 -11.74
C SER A 202 12.95 8.34 -13.05
N SER A 203 13.78 8.77 -13.99
CA SER A 203 13.98 8.08 -15.27
C SER A 203 14.68 6.72 -15.10
N SER A 204 14.60 5.91 -16.16
CA SER A 204 15.39 4.68 -16.31
C SER A 204 16.83 4.91 -16.73
N CYS A 205 17.19 6.13 -17.12
CA CYS A 205 18.52 6.40 -17.68
C CYS A 205 19.30 7.43 -16.85
N MET A 206 20.60 7.17 -16.69
CA MET A 206 21.56 8.13 -16.15
C MET A 206 22.76 8.23 -17.09
N GLY A 207 23.04 9.43 -17.59
CA GLY A 207 24.20 9.70 -18.43
C GLY A 207 25.43 10.08 -17.60
N ILE A 208 26.59 9.61 -18.01
CA ILE A 208 27.91 9.95 -17.45
C ILE A 208 28.78 10.45 -18.59
N ARG A 209 29.33 11.64 -18.45
CA ARG A 209 30.20 12.30 -19.43
C ARG A 209 31.48 12.77 -18.75
N SER A 210 32.54 12.86 -19.52
CA SER A 210 33.76 13.51 -19.07
C SER A 210 33.78 14.96 -19.56
N PRO A 211 33.98 15.96 -18.69
CA PRO A 211 34.12 17.35 -19.12
C PRO A 211 35.30 17.57 -20.06
N SER A 212 36.35 16.74 -19.96
CA SER A 212 37.55 16.83 -20.78
C SER A 212 37.44 16.14 -22.15
N ARG A 213 36.44 15.28 -22.35
CA ARG A 213 36.26 14.50 -23.60
C ARG A 213 34.83 14.67 -24.14
N PRO A 214 34.54 15.81 -24.79
CA PRO A 214 33.23 16.05 -25.38
C PRO A 214 32.92 15.01 -26.45
N GLY A 215 31.71 14.45 -26.41
CA GLY A 215 31.23 13.43 -27.36
C GLY A 215 31.30 11.99 -26.85
N PHE A 216 32.06 11.71 -25.78
CA PHE A 216 32.03 10.41 -25.09
C PHE A 216 30.98 10.42 -23.97
N GLU A 217 30.04 9.48 -24.01
CA GLU A 217 28.96 9.36 -23.04
C GLU A 217 28.69 7.89 -22.72
N LEU A 218 28.60 7.59 -21.43
CA LEU A 218 28.13 6.31 -20.92
C LEU A 218 26.71 6.50 -20.39
N VAL A 219 25.75 5.74 -20.91
CA VAL A 219 24.36 5.78 -20.46
C VAL A 219 24.06 4.49 -19.69
N ILE A 220 23.80 4.64 -18.40
CA ILE A 220 23.30 3.57 -17.56
C ILE A 220 21.81 3.42 -17.79
N VAL A 221 21.37 2.24 -18.17
CA VAL A 221 19.95 1.89 -18.34
C VAL A 221 19.55 0.97 -17.19
N TRP A 222 18.69 1.46 -16.29
CA TRP A 222 18.21 0.73 -15.12
C TRP A 222 16.71 0.47 -15.23
N ARG A 223 16.38 -0.78 -15.57
CA ARG A 223 15.02 -1.30 -15.67
C ARG A 223 14.68 -2.16 -14.46
N ILE A 224 13.40 -2.23 -14.11
CA ILE A 224 12.92 -3.06 -13.01
C ILE A 224 12.02 -4.11 -13.64
N GLN A 225 12.41 -5.37 -13.56
CA GLN A 225 11.72 -6.48 -14.19
C GLN A 225 10.94 -7.26 -13.14
N ILE A 226 9.79 -7.79 -13.55
CA ILE A 226 8.95 -8.68 -12.74
C ILE A 226 8.88 -10.02 -13.47
N ASP A 227 9.45 -11.07 -12.90
CA ASP A 227 9.45 -12.40 -13.51
C ASP A 227 8.07 -13.08 -13.40
N GLU A 228 7.98 -14.29 -13.95
CA GLU A 228 6.75 -15.10 -13.98
C GLU A 228 6.22 -15.43 -12.58
N GLU A 229 7.09 -15.52 -11.58
CA GLU A 229 6.72 -15.80 -10.20
C GLU A 229 6.40 -14.52 -9.41
N GLY A 230 6.45 -13.35 -10.05
CA GLY A 230 6.25 -12.06 -9.42
C GLY A 230 7.45 -11.59 -8.60
N LYS A 231 8.64 -12.16 -8.81
CA LYS A 231 9.87 -11.66 -8.20
C LYS A 231 10.32 -10.42 -8.96
N VAL A 232 10.68 -9.39 -8.19
CA VAL A 232 11.11 -8.11 -8.75
C VAL A 232 12.62 -8.00 -8.69
N LEU A 233 13.24 -7.73 -9.84
CA LEU A 233 14.69 -7.66 -9.98
C LEU A 233 15.12 -6.39 -10.74
N PRO A 234 16.10 -5.63 -10.23
CA PRO A 234 16.70 -4.55 -10.98
C PRO A 234 17.63 -5.12 -12.04
N LYS A 235 17.48 -4.68 -13.29
CA LYS A 235 18.37 -5.01 -14.39
C LYS A 235 19.04 -3.73 -14.90
N LEU A 236 20.35 -3.69 -14.73
CA LEU A 236 21.18 -2.58 -15.19
C LEU A 236 21.98 -3.01 -16.41
N ASP A 237 22.06 -2.10 -17.37
CA ASP A 237 22.91 -2.25 -18.55
C ASP A 237 23.63 -0.93 -18.88
N LEU A 238 24.63 -1.02 -19.74
CA LEU A 238 25.44 0.11 -20.15
C LEU A 238 25.36 0.28 -21.67
N LEU A 239 25.08 1.51 -22.11
CA LEU A 239 25.19 1.93 -23.49
C LEU A 239 26.36 2.91 -23.63
N THR A 240 27.22 2.66 -24.60
CA THR A 240 28.37 3.52 -24.92
C THR A 240 28.05 4.37 -26.14
N LYS A 241 28.10 5.69 -25.98
CA LYS A 241 28.02 6.63 -27.09
C LYS A 241 29.40 7.24 -27.29
N VAL A 242 30.04 6.88 -28.40
CA VAL A 242 31.41 7.27 -28.72
C VAL A 242 31.48 7.92 -30.10
N PRO A 243 32.35 8.92 -30.32
CA PRO A 243 32.62 9.44 -31.66
C PRO A 243 33.22 8.36 -32.57
N LEU A 244 32.89 8.39 -33.86
CA LEU A 244 33.38 7.40 -34.83
C LEU A 244 34.91 7.30 -34.86
N GLN A 245 35.60 8.44 -34.73
CA GLN A 245 37.07 8.48 -34.69
C GLN A 245 37.64 7.73 -33.49
N ALA A 246 36.96 7.73 -32.35
CA ALA A 246 37.38 6.97 -31.17
C ALA A 246 37.14 5.46 -31.35
N LEU A 247 36.09 5.08 -32.08
CA LEU A 247 35.79 3.68 -32.39
C LEU A 247 36.85 3.08 -33.33
N GLU A 248 37.32 3.82 -34.33
CA GLU A 248 38.41 3.39 -35.22
C GLU A 248 39.73 3.14 -34.47
N LEU A 249 39.93 3.82 -33.35
CA LEU A 249 41.12 3.68 -32.50
C LEU A 249 40.99 2.54 -31.48
N ASP A 250 39.79 1.98 -31.27
CA ASP A 250 39.53 0.89 -30.32
C ASP A 250 39.94 -0.47 -30.88
N LYS A 251 41.24 -0.67 -31.03
CA LYS A 251 41.82 -1.92 -31.55
C LYS A 251 41.54 -3.15 -30.68
N ASN A 252 41.16 -2.93 -29.42
CA ASN A 252 40.95 -3.97 -28.43
C ASN A 252 39.46 -4.30 -28.21
N GLY A 253 38.54 -3.60 -28.90
CA GLY A 253 37.09 -3.81 -28.73
C GLY A 253 36.58 -3.50 -27.32
N VAL A 254 37.21 -2.55 -26.62
CA VAL A 254 36.83 -2.14 -25.27
C VAL A 254 35.41 -1.58 -25.24
N ILE A 255 35.02 -0.82 -26.26
CA ILE A 255 33.69 -0.20 -26.35
C ILE A 255 32.60 -1.27 -26.50
N GLU A 256 32.83 -2.26 -27.38
CA GLU A 256 31.90 -3.38 -27.60
C GLU A 256 31.77 -4.27 -26.35
N THR A 257 32.87 -4.49 -25.63
CA THR A 257 32.91 -5.35 -24.43
C THR A 257 32.53 -4.62 -23.15
N ALA A 258 32.36 -3.29 -23.17
CA ALA A 258 32.03 -2.49 -22.00
C ALA A 258 30.72 -2.92 -21.30
N PRO A 259 29.61 -3.24 -22.00
CA PRO A 259 28.39 -3.70 -21.34
C PRO A 259 28.58 -5.02 -20.58
N LEU A 260 29.37 -5.95 -21.13
CA LEU A 260 29.68 -7.22 -20.46
C LEU A 260 30.54 -7.00 -19.21
N SER A 261 31.57 -6.16 -19.34
CA SER A 261 32.45 -5.79 -18.23
C SER A 261 31.67 -5.11 -17.11
N PHE A 262 30.75 -4.22 -17.46
CA PHE A 262 29.86 -3.55 -16.52
C PHE A 262 28.97 -4.54 -15.75
N ARG A 263 28.33 -5.49 -16.44
CA ARG A 263 27.51 -6.52 -15.77
C ARG A 263 28.34 -7.41 -14.84
N THR A 264 29.58 -7.70 -15.22
CA THR A 264 30.51 -8.45 -14.36
C THR A 264 30.83 -7.66 -13.08
N LEU A 265 31.14 -6.37 -13.21
CA LEU A 265 31.38 -5.50 -12.06
C LEU A 265 30.15 -5.37 -11.15
N LEU A 266 28.96 -5.25 -11.72
CA LEU A 266 27.70 -5.22 -10.95
C LEU A 266 27.54 -6.45 -10.06
N GLY A 267 27.87 -7.64 -10.58
CA GLY A 267 27.78 -8.89 -9.82
C GLY A 267 28.80 -8.97 -8.67
N VAL A 268 29.95 -8.31 -8.80
CA VAL A 268 31.04 -8.36 -7.80
C VAL A 268 30.93 -7.24 -6.77
N LEU A 269 30.65 -6.00 -7.20
CA LEU A 269 30.70 -4.80 -6.37
C LEU A 269 29.32 -4.33 -5.91
N GLY A 270 28.25 -4.77 -6.58
CA GLY A 270 26.92 -4.20 -6.43
C GLY A 270 26.76 -2.87 -7.16
N ILE A 271 25.55 -2.31 -7.10
CA ILE A 271 25.12 -1.20 -7.96
C ILE A 271 25.91 0.07 -7.68
N GLU A 272 25.86 0.60 -6.45
CA GLU A 272 26.47 1.89 -6.13
C GLU A 272 27.98 1.92 -6.35
N ALA A 273 28.70 0.89 -5.91
CA ALA A 273 30.15 0.82 -6.06
C ALA A 273 30.58 0.69 -7.53
N THR A 274 29.80 -0.01 -8.36
CA THR A 274 30.05 -0.08 -9.80
C THR A 274 29.85 1.28 -10.47
N LEU A 275 28.75 1.98 -10.15
CA LEU A 275 28.47 3.31 -10.70
C LEU A 275 29.54 4.33 -10.28
N GLU A 276 29.93 4.32 -9.01
CA GLU A 276 31.02 5.15 -8.49
C GLU A 276 32.34 4.90 -9.23
N SER A 277 32.68 3.63 -9.48
CA SER A 277 33.91 3.25 -10.19
C SER A 277 33.90 3.73 -11.63
N LEU A 278 32.76 3.60 -12.32
CA LEU A 278 32.59 4.12 -13.68
C LEU A 278 32.77 5.64 -13.74
N ILE A 279 32.09 6.39 -12.87
CA ILE A 279 32.20 7.86 -12.85
C ILE A 279 33.64 8.29 -12.59
N LYS A 280 34.34 7.63 -11.66
CA LYS A 280 35.75 7.92 -11.37
C LYS A 280 36.67 7.63 -12.56
N SER A 281 36.44 6.53 -13.29
CA SER A 281 37.26 6.17 -14.45
C SER A 281 37.23 7.24 -15.54
N LEU A 282 36.08 7.86 -15.78
CA LEU A 282 35.94 8.97 -16.73
C LEU A 282 36.45 10.31 -16.22
N HIS A 283 36.63 10.44 -14.90
CA HIS A 283 37.13 11.65 -14.25
C HIS A 283 38.66 11.64 -14.09
N THR A 284 39.32 10.48 -14.02
CA THR A 284 40.75 10.35 -13.70
C THR A 284 41.69 10.52 -14.90
N GLU A 285 41.20 10.67 -16.12
CA GLU A 285 42.04 10.85 -17.30
C GLU A 285 42.47 12.31 -17.57
N ALA A 286 42.41 13.21 -16.57
CA ALA A 286 42.87 14.60 -16.67
C ALA A 286 44.27 14.84 -16.08
N SER A 287 44.95 13.79 -15.62
CA SER A 287 46.31 13.88 -15.07
C SER A 287 47.21 12.83 -15.73
N ASN A 288 47.65 13.12 -16.96
CA ASN A 288 48.88 12.62 -17.57
C ASN A 288 49.35 13.63 -18.63
#